data_AF-A0A1Z3HJ16-F1
#
_entry.id   AF-A0A1Z3HJ16-F1
#
_cell.length_a   1.000
_cell.length_b   1.000
_cell.length_c   1.000
_cell.angle_alpha   90.00
_cell.angle_beta   90.00
_cell.angle_gamma   90.00
#
_symmetry.space_group_name_H-M   'P 1'
#
loop_
_entity.id
_entity.type
_entity.pdbx_description
1 polymer ?
#
loop_
_entity_poly.entity_id
_entity_poly.type
_entity_poly.pdbx_seq_one_letter_code
_entity_poly.pdbx_strand_id
1 'polypeptide(L)'
;MADETILATFKIDKDTWHQFKARAKSRNSNASAVLKSLVYDYLDGKLDGLVESQGETLADAIAALSEQVKDLDRRLGKSSVAA
;
A
#
# COMPACT_ATOMS: atom_id res chain seq x y z
N MET A 1 1.15 20.48 -31.28
CA MET A 1 0.54 19.26 -30.74
C MET A 1 -0.42 19.73 -29.66
N ALA A 2 -1.74 19.59 -29.87
CA ALA A 2 -2.69 19.97 -28.83
C ALA A 2 -2.46 19.07 -27.62
N ASP A 3 -2.37 19.66 -26.44
CA ASP A 3 -2.20 18.95 -25.18
C ASP A 3 -3.51 18.18 -24.91
N GLU A 4 -3.55 16.90 -25.25
CA GLU A 4 -4.74 16.05 -25.08
C GLU A 4 -4.94 15.74 -23.59
N THR A 5 -5.55 16.68 -22.87
CA THR A 5 -5.93 16.47 -21.47
C THR A 5 -7.21 15.64 -21.38
N ILE A 6 -7.18 14.54 -20.62
CA ILE A 6 -8.34 13.69 -20.33
C ILE A 6 -8.89 13.99 -18.93
N LEU A 7 -10.21 14.07 -18.79
CA LEU A 7 -10.88 14.16 -17.49
C LEU A 7 -10.99 12.76 -16.86
N ALA A 8 -10.33 12.56 -15.72
CA ALA A 8 -10.51 11.36 -14.88
C ALA A 8 -11.60 11.60 -13.83
N THR A 9 -12.49 10.61 -13.64
CA THR A 9 -13.52 10.63 -12.60
C THR A 9 -13.46 9.36 -11.77
N PHE A 10 -13.71 9.46 -10.47
CA PHE A 10 -13.77 8.33 -9.55
C PHE A 10 -14.82 8.58 -8.48
N LYS A 11 -15.32 7.51 -7.85
CA LYS A 11 -16.25 7.59 -6.72
C LYS A 11 -15.46 7.54 -5.41
N ILE A 12 -15.87 8.36 -4.45
CA ILE A 12 -15.33 8.42 -3.10
C ILE A 12 -16.43 8.92 -2.16
N ASP A 13 -16.42 8.47 -0.91
CA ASP A 13 -17.38 8.97 0.06
C ASP A 13 -17.10 10.43 0.43
N LYS A 14 -18.15 11.11 0.91
CA LYS A 14 -18.13 12.55 1.16
C LYS A 14 -17.14 12.94 2.25
N ASP A 15 -17.01 12.14 3.30
CA ASP A 15 -16.20 12.48 4.46
C ASP A 15 -14.71 12.29 4.16
N THR A 16 -14.35 11.19 3.50
CA THR A 16 -12.97 10.97 3.02
C THR A 16 -12.56 12.07 2.04
N TRP A 17 -13.43 12.47 1.12
CA TRP A 17 -13.13 13.57 0.19
C TRP A 17 -12.90 14.91 0.92
N HIS A 18 -13.70 15.20 1.94
CA HIS A 18 -13.52 16.41 2.74
C HIS A 18 -12.20 16.40 3.52
N GLN A 19 -11.85 15.27 4.16
CA GLN A 19 -10.59 15.11 4.86
C GLN A 19 -9.39 15.24 3.91
N PHE A 20 -9.47 14.62 2.74
CA PHE A 20 -8.42 14.73 1.71
C PHE A 20 -8.20 16.18 1.27
N LYS A 21 -9.28 16.91 0.95
CA LYS A 21 -9.20 18.34 0.57
C LYS A 21 -8.62 19.20 1.70
N ALA A 22 -9.05 18.98 2.94
CA ALA A 22 -8.55 19.72 4.10
C ALA A 22 -7.04 19.51 4.28
N ARG A 23 -6.58 18.26 4.15
CA ARG A 23 -5.15 17.90 4.22
C ARG A 23 -4.33 18.45 3.06
N ALA A 24 -4.87 18.48 1.84
CA ALA A 24 -4.20 19.12 0.71
C ALA A 24 -4.03 20.63 0.96
N LYS A 25 -5.08 21.29 1.45
CA LYS A 25 -5.08 22.73 1.74
C LYS A 25 -4.10 23.09 2.86
N SER A 26 -3.99 22.27 3.92
CA SER A 26 -3.03 22.52 5.01
C SER A 26 -1.56 22.47 4.55
N ARG A 27 -1.29 21.88 3.39
CA ARG A 27 0.02 21.84 2.73
C ARG A 27 0.17 22.85 1.60
N ASN A 28 -0.67 23.90 1.56
CA ASN A 28 -0.73 24.89 0.48
C ASN A 28 -0.91 24.29 -0.93
N SER A 29 -1.65 23.17 -1.02
CA SER A 29 -1.96 22.50 -2.29
C SER A 29 -3.46 22.32 -2.48
N ASN A 30 -3.87 21.80 -3.64
CA ASN A 30 -5.26 21.45 -3.94
C ASN A 30 -5.38 19.96 -4.28
N ALA A 31 -6.60 19.42 -4.17
CA ALA A 31 -6.87 18.00 -4.38
C ALA A 31 -6.38 17.49 -5.75
N SER A 32 -6.62 18.26 -6.82
CA SER A 32 -6.21 17.87 -8.17
C SER A 32 -4.69 17.81 -8.33
N ALA A 33 -3.95 18.76 -7.73
CA ALA A 33 -2.50 18.76 -7.75
C ALA A 33 -1.91 17.56 -6.99
N VAL A 34 -2.49 17.23 -5.82
CA VAL A 34 -2.07 16.05 -5.05
C VAL A 34 -2.37 14.76 -5.81
N LEU A 35 -3.56 14.63 -6.42
CA LEU A 35 -3.91 13.45 -7.21
C LEU A 35 -2.99 13.29 -8.43
N LYS A 36 -2.67 14.38 -9.14
CA LYS A 36 -1.70 14.34 -10.24
C LYS A 36 -0.33 13.88 -9.76
N SER A 37 0.14 14.40 -8.62
CA SER A 37 1.41 13.96 -8.03
C SER A 37 1.39 12.47 -7.71
N LEU A 38 0.32 11.95 -7.13
CA LEU A 38 0.18 10.52 -6.83
C LEU A 38 0.23 9.66 -8.10
N VAL A 39 -0.40 10.11 -9.19
CA VAL A 39 -0.32 9.41 -10.49
C VAL A 39 1.12 9.39 -11.00
N TYR A 40 1.84 10.51 -10.95
CA TYR A 40 3.24 10.55 -11.38
C TYR A 40 4.15 9.72 -10.48
N ASP A 41 3.98 9.79 -9.16
CA ASP A 41 4.78 9.01 -8.21
C ASP A 41 4.53 7.49 -8.37
N TYR A 42 3.30 7.08 -8.74
CA TYR A 42 3.01 5.70 -9.10
C TYR A 42 3.72 5.28 -10.40
N LEU A 43 3.64 6.10 -11.46
CA LEU A 43 4.31 5.81 -12.73
C LEU A 43 5.84 5.79 -12.62
N ASP A 44 6.39 6.58 -11.69
CA ASP A 44 7.82 6.61 -11.37
C ASP A 44 8.28 5.41 -10.51
N GLY A 45 7.37 4.50 -10.11
CA GLY A 45 7.67 3.34 -9.26
C GLY A 45 7.94 3.67 -7.79
N LYS A 46 7.77 4.94 -7.37
CA LYS A 46 8.00 5.36 -5.97
C LYS A 46 6.98 4.76 -5.01
N LEU A 47 5.83 4.32 -5.53
CA LEU A 47 4.74 3.76 -4.76
C LEU A 47 4.66 2.23 -4.84
N ASP A 48 5.54 1.56 -5.59
CA ASP A 48 5.45 0.11 -5.85
C ASP A 48 5.42 -0.69 -4.55
N GLY A 49 6.34 -0.42 -3.61
CA GLY A 49 6.35 -1.10 -2.31
C GLY A 49 5.14 -0.80 -1.40
N LEU A 50 4.44 0.33 -1.62
CA LEU A 50 3.23 0.68 -0.87
C LEU A 50 1.99 -0.02 -1.46
N VAL A 51 1.96 -0.18 -2.79
CA VAL A 51 0.86 -0.84 -3.51
C VAL A 51 0.97 -2.36 -3.41
N GLU A 52 2.17 -2.92 -3.48
CA GLU A 52 2.43 -4.35 -3.29
C GLU A 52 2.08 -4.82 -1.86
N SER A 53 2.35 -4.00 -0.84
CA SER A 53 1.97 -4.28 0.55
C SER A 53 0.46 -4.27 0.83
N GLN A 54 -0.36 -3.75 -0.11
CA GLN A 54 -1.82 -3.88 -0.05
C GLN A 54 -2.32 -5.15 -0.76
N GLY A 55 -1.45 -5.82 -1.54
CA GLY A 55 -1.71 -7.10 -2.19
C GLY A 55 -1.31 -8.30 -1.36
N GLU A 56 -0.20 -8.22 -0.61
CA GLU A 56 0.14 -9.18 0.45
C GLU A 56 -0.41 -8.65 1.77
N THR A 57 -1.55 -9.19 2.21
CA THR A 57 -2.11 -8.74 3.48
C THR A 57 -1.12 -9.04 4.60
N LEU A 58 -1.08 -8.21 5.64
CA LEU A 58 -0.37 -8.53 6.88
C LEU A 58 -0.74 -9.95 7.39
N ALA A 59 -1.95 -10.43 7.07
CA ALA A 59 -2.38 -11.79 7.35
C ALA A 59 -1.61 -12.86 6.55
N ASP A 60 -1.30 -12.62 5.27
CA ASP A 60 -0.49 -13.52 4.44
C ASP A 60 0.96 -13.58 4.94
N ALA A 61 1.53 -12.43 5.31
CA ALA A 61 2.84 -12.36 5.94
C ALA A 61 2.89 -13.09 7.29
N ILE A 62 1.85 -12.94 8.13
CA ILE A 62 1.70 -13.67 9.40
C ILE A 62 1.54 -15.17 9.17
N ALA A 63 0.79 -15.58 8.14
CA ALA A 63 0.58 -16.98 7.80
C ALA A 63 1.90 -17.65 7.39
N ALA A 64 2.67 -17.00 6.51
CA ALA A 64 3.98 -17.48 6.08
C ALA A 64 4.97 -17.58 7.25
N LEU A 65 5.01 -16.57 8.13
CA LEU A 65 5.87 -16.58 9.32
C LEU A 65 5.47 -17.68 10.31
N SER A 66 4.17 -17.90 10.50
CA SER A 66 3.63 -18.96 11.38
C SER A 66 4.01 -20.35 10.89
N GLU A 67 4.05 -20.57 9.58
CA GLU A 67 4.47 -21.84 8.99
C GLU A 67 5.97 -22.09 9.20
N GLN A 68 6.80 -21.06 9.03
CA GLN A 68 8.23 -21.14 9.31
C GLN A 68 8.52 -21.44 10.79
N VAL A 69 7.79 -20.83 11.72
CA VAL A 69 7.92 -21.10 13.17
C VAL A 69 7.56 -22.55 13.49
N LYS A 70 6.50 -23.11 12.87
CA LYS A 70 6.11 -24.52 13.06
C LYS A 70 7.17 -25.50 12.55
N ASP A 71 7.80 -25.20 11.41
CA ASP A 71 8.88 -26.05 10.89
C ASP A 71 10.11 -26.03 11.81
N LEU A 72 10.49 -24.84 12.31
CA LEU A 72 11.57 -24.68 13.28
C LEU A 72 11.29 -25.45 14.58
N ASP A 73 10.08 -25.34 15.12
CA ASP A 73 9.67 -26.06 16.33
C ASP A 73 9.71 -27.58 16.14
N ARG A 74 9.26 -28.07 14.96
CA ARG A 74 9.36 -29.49 14.60
C ARG A 74 10.82 -29.97 14.50
N ARG A 75 11.71 -29.16 13.96
CA ARG A 75 13.15 -29.48 13.82
C ARG A 75 13.86 -29.48 15.17
N LEU A 76 13.55 -28.51 16.03
CA LEU A 76 14.09 -28.42 17.39
C LEU A 76 13.56 -29.56 18.28
N GLY A 77 12.26 -29.89 18.19
CA GLY A 77 11.66 -31.02 18.90
C GLY A 77 12.26 -32.37 18.50
N LYS A 78 12.63 -32.55 17.23
CA LYS A 78 13.36 -33.75 16.77
C LYS A 78 14.81 -33.80 17.23
N SER A 79 15.49 -32.67 17.39
CA SER A 79 16.88 -32.63 17.90
C SER A 79 16.98 -32.93 19.39
N SER A 80 15.93 -32.65 20.17
CA SER A 80 15.92 -32.87 21.64
C SER A 80 15.78 -34.35 22.05
N VAL A 81 15.27 -35.21 21.18
CA VAL A 81 15.00 -36.64 21.48
C VAL A 81 16.17 -37.55 21.08
N ALA A 82 17.23 -37.00 20.47
CA ALA A 82 18.35 -37.77 19.92
C ALA A 82 19.66 -37.69 20.76
N ALA A 83 19.60 -37.24 22.02
CA ALA A 83 20.75 -37.15 22.92
C ALA A 83 20.60 -38.06 24.14
#